data_AF-A0A2D0JQ42-F1
#
_entry.id   AF-A0A2D0JQ42-F1
#
_cell.length_a   1.000
_cell.length_b   1.000
_cell.length_c   1.000
_cell.angle_alpha   90.00
_cell.angle_beta   90.00
_cell.angle_gamma   90.00
#
_symmetry.space_group_name_H-M   'P 1'
#
loop_
_entity.id
_entity.type
_entity.pdbx_description
1 polymer ?
#
loop_
_entity_poly.entity_id
_entity_poly.type
_entity_poly.pdbx_seq_one_letter_code
_entity_poly.pdbx_strand_id
1 'polypeptide(L)'
;MMKSFIFSLFSVCILLTSLNIQANETTLKLNKPAYGSNNNTLINLDEKPKSNNIQIYTNGKDNKIILKIFTLNIWLEGIIVKGGYEGIINAIISTNADLIALSEVKNYNNIDFTKRLVKTLNDKGIKYYSYKSTNDASILSRYPIIKHSNFDRFTKALIKINNTYIDFYSGHLDYKNAAYYLPRGYDGNTWKELANGPDTDINDILRENNQSQRPNSIKLFINDAQNEINNNHLIILVGDFNEPSWMDWSEETKNLFDHNGAVVPWTSSKLLTNSGYLDTYRIK
;
A
#
# COMPACT_ATOMS: atom_id res chain seq x y z
N MET A 1 -25.12 -32.73 47.53
CA MET A 1 -25.72 -31.79 46.56
C MET A 1 -24.58 -30.89 46.08
N MET A 2 -23.84 -31.12 45.00
CA MET A 2 -24.21 -31.40 43.60
C MET A 2 -25.30 -30.47 43.06
N LYS A 3 -24.88 -29.45 42.31
CA LYS A 3 -25.25 -29.30 40.89
C LYS A 3 -24.29 -28.33 40.16
N SER A 4 -23.61 -28.91 39.18
CA SER A 4 -22.92 -28.27 38.05
C SER A 4 -23.91 -27.45 37.20
N PHE A 5 -23.44 -26.37 36.56
CA PHE A 5 -23.84 -26.02 35.18
C PHE A 5 -22.73 -25.24 34.47
N ILE A 6 -22.20 -25.87 33.43
CA ILE A 6 -21.49 -25.32 32.29
C ILE A 6 -22.55 -24.80 31.32
N PHE A 7 -22.37 -23.61 30.73
CA PHE A 7 -22.77 -23.35 29.34
C PHE A 7 -21.91 -22.24 28.71
N SER A 8 -21.41 -22.55 27.52
CA SER A 8 -20.71 -21.68 26.58
C SER A 8 -21.59 -20.56 26.03
N LEU A 9 -20.99 -19.43 25.67
CA LEU A 9 -21.37 -18.75 24.44
C LEU A 9 -20.12 -18.13 23.79
N PHE A 10 -19.77 -18.69 22.63
CA PHE A 10 -18.94 -18.06 21.62
C PHE A 10 -19.50 -16.67 21.31
N SER A 11 -18.68 -15.63 21.38
CA SER A 11 -18.94 -14.40 20.62
C SER A 11 -18.12 -14.47 19.34
N VAL A 12 -18.80 -14.98 18.32
CA VAL A 12 -18.45 -14.86 16.92
C VAL A 12 -18.63 -13.38 16.55
N CYS A 13 -17.56 -12.61 16.50
CA CYS A 13 -17.53 -11.42 15.64
C CYS A 13 -16.94 -11.84 14.29
N ILE A 14 -17.81 -12.39 13.45
CA ILE A 14 -17.62 -12.36 12.00
C ILE A 14 -17.72 -10.88 11.61
N LEU A 15 -16.58 -10.28 11.26
CA LEU A 15 -16.56 -9.14 10.35
C LEU A 15 -16.01 -9.67 9.02
N LEU A 16 -16.92 -10.12 8.16
CA LEU A 16 -16.66 -10.50 6.79
C LEU A 16 -17.08 -9.31 5.91
N THR A 17 -16.09 -8.61 5.35
CA THR A 17 -16.00 -8.05 3.99
C THR A 17 -14.75 -7.13 3.99
N SER A 18 -13.71 -7.29 3.18
CA SER A 18 -13.58 -7.99 1.90
C SER A 18 -12.22 -8.70 1.80
N LEU A 19 -12.23 -10.03 1.76
CA LEU A 19 -11.25 -10.80 1.01
C LEU A 19 -11.58 -10.63 -0.47
N ASN A 20 -10.99 -9.62 -1.12
CA ASN A 20 -10.77 -9.66 -2.55
C ASN A 20 -9.32 -10.10 -2.77
N ILE A 21 -9.07 -11.41 -2.66
CA ILE A 21 -7.96 -12.00 -3.40
C ILE A 21 -8.48 -12.18 -4.82
N GLN A 22 -8.56 -11.09 -5.55
CA GLN A 22 -8.56 -11.14 -7.00
C GLN A 22 -7.15 -10.72 -7.40
N ALA A 23 -6.39 -11.64 -7.98
CA ALA A 23 -5.21 -11.26 -8.73
C ALA A 23 -5.70 -10.36 -9.86
N ASN A 24 -5.58 -9.05 -9.68
CA ASN A 24 -5.87 -8.10 -10.75
C ASN A 24 -4.76 -8.27 -11.79
N GLU A 25 -5.11 -8.83 -12.96
CA GLU A 25 -4.24 -8.79 -14.14
C GLU A 25 -4.21 -7.37 -14.72
N THR A 26 -3.65 -6.41 -13.98
CA THR A 26 -3.48 -5.04 -14.50
C THR A 26 -2.34 -5.03 -15.51
N THR A 27 -2.64 -4.76 -16.77
CA THR A 27 -1.62 -4.55 -17.80
C THR A 27 -1.27 -3.06 -17.83
N LEU A 28 -0.17 -2.68 -17.18
CA LEU A 28 0.33 -1.30 -17.23
C LEU A 28 0.90 -1.02 -18.64
N LYS A 29 0.19 -0.20 -19.42
CA LYS A 29 0.73 0.37 -20.65
C LYS A 29 1.53 1.63 -20.29
N LEU A 30 2.85 1.55 -20.40
CA LEU A 30 3.74 2.70 -20.24
C LEU A 30 3.49 3.71 -21.36
N ASN A 31 2.84 4.83 -21.03
CA ASN A 31 2.85 6.00 -21.90
C ASN A 31 4.14 6.78 -21.63
N LYS A 32 4.89 7.11 -22.69
CA LYS A 32 6.02 8.04 -22.60
C LYS A 32 5.50 9.40 -22.09
N PRO A 33 6.16 10.07 -21.13
CA PRO A 33 5.81 11.43 -20.78
C PRO A 33 6.17 12.35 -21.95
N ALA A 34 5.18 13.09 -22.44
CA ALA A 34 5.40 14.19 -23.36
C ALA A 34 5.96 15.38 -22.56
N TYR A 35 7.26 15.61 -22.66
CA TYR A 35 7.85 16.89 -22.26
C TYR A 35 7.77 17.87 -23.44
N GLY A 36 7.07 18.98 -23.24
CA GLY A 36 7.00 20.12 -24.14
C GLY A 36 6.72 21.40 -23.35
N SER A 37 7.54 22.42 -23.59
CA SER A 37 7.66 23.71 -22.89
C SER A 37 6.47 24.67 -23.07
N ASN A 38 6.22 25.46 -22.00
CA ASN A 38 5.51 26.76 -21.89
C ASN A 38 4.86 27.39 -23.13
N ASN A 39 3.57 27.76 -23.02
CA ASN A 39 3.10 29.16 -22.99
C ASN A 39 1.57 29.27 -22.83
N ASN A 40 1.15 30.35 -22.15
CA ASN A 40 -0.23 30.76 -21.87
C ASN A 40 -1.16 30.72 -23.09
N THR A 41 -2.29 30.04 -23.01
CA THR A 41 -3.57 30.50 -23.59
C THR A 41 -4.76 29.83 -22.88
N LEU A 42 -5.81 30.61 -22.64
CA LEU A 42 -7.10 30.26 -22.05
C LEU A 42 -7.69 28.99 -22.69
N ILE A 43 -8.08 28.01 -21.87
CA ILE A 43 -8.75 26.79 -22.33
C ILE A 43 -10.23 27.12 -22.54
N ASN A 44 -10.64 27.14 -23.80
CA ASN A 44 -12.04 27.09 -24.23
C ASN A 44 -12.53 25.65 -24.04
N LEU A 45 -13.56 25.46 -23.21
CA LEU A 45 -14.23 24.18 -23.00
C LEU A 45 -15.20 23.95 -24.16
N ASP A 46 -14.75 23.36 -25.27
CA ASP A 46 -15.62 22.70 -26.27
C ASP A 46 -14.82 22.10 -27.44
N GLU A 47 -14.00 21.06 -27.22
CA GLU A 47 -13.59 20.14 -28.30
C GLU A 47 -13.37 18.70 -27.77
N LYS A 48 -14.07 17.71 -28.36
CA LYS A 48 -13.77 16.27 -28.19
C LYS A 48 -12.61 15.88 -29.12
N PRO A 49 -11.55 15.19 -28.65
CA PRO A 49 -10.56 14.63 -29.57
C PRO A 49 -10.81 13.15 -29.90
N LYS A 50 -11.02 12.97 -31.20
CA LYS A 50 -10.92 11.82 -32.11
C LYS A 50 -10.17 10.57 -31.64
N SER A 51 -10.73 9.41 -32.00
CA SER A 51 -10.07 8.10 -32.00
C SER A 51 -8.87 8.07 -32.94
N ASN A 52 -7.70 7.68 -32.45
CA ASN A 52 -6.55 7.36 -33.29
C ASN A 52 -6.10 5.92 -33.05
N ASN A 53 -6.29 5.08 -34.07
CA ASN A 53 -5.71 3.76 -34.19
C ASN A 53 -4.19 3.87 -34.37
N ILE A 54 -3.41 3.06 -33.65
CA ILE A 54 -2.02 2.77 -34.00
C ILE A 54 -1.83 1.24 -33.96
N GLN A 55 -1.57 0.66 -35.14
CA GLN A 55 -1.06 -0.70 -35.27
C GLN A 55 0.46 -0.68 -35.10
N ILE A 56 1.00 -1.58 -34.29
CA ILE A 56 2.44 -1.89 -34.25
C ILE A 56 2.57 -3.41 -34.36
N TYR A 57 3.23 -3.89 -35.41
CA TYR A 57 3.70 -5.26 -35.51
C TYR A 57 5.11 -5.34 -34.90
N THR A 58 5.31 -6.25 -33.95
CA THR A 58 6.65 -6.69 -33.53
C THR A 58 6.75 -8.19 -33.68
N ASN A 59 7.67 -8.64 -34.54
CA ASN A 59 8.10 -10.02 -34.62
C ASN A 59 8.81 -10.42 -33.31
N GLY A 60 8.28 -11.45 -32.64
CA GLY A 60 8.85 -12.07 -31.44
C GLY A 60 7.77 -12.26 -30.40
N LYS A 61 7.45 -13.52 -30.06
CA LYS A 61 6.46 -13.91 -29.05
C LYS A 61 6.42 -12.94 -27.88
N ASP A 62 5.26 -12.36 -27.63
CA ASP A 62 4.94 -11.55 -26.46
C ASP A 62 5.23 -12.34 -25.18
N ASN A 63 6.46 -12.30 -24.70
CA ASN A 63 6.82 -12.82 -23.38
C ASN A 63 6.35 -11.81 -22.33
N LYS A 64 5.02 -11.64 -22.24
CA LYS A 64 4.38 -10.89 -21.16
C LYS A 64 4.72 -11.61 -19.85
N ILE A 65 5.49 -10.96 -19.00
CA ILE A 65 5.70 -11.40 -17.63
C ILE A 65 4.56 -10.84 -16.80
N ILE A 66 3.82 -11.72 -16.13
CA ILE A 66 2.86 -11.33 -15.10
C ILE A 66 3.61 -11.34 -13.78
N LEU A 67 3.66 -10.18 -13.11
CA LEU A 67 4.28 -10.03 -11.80
C LEU A 67 3.17 -10.02 -10.74
N LYS A 68 3.20 -10.97 -9.81
CA LYS A 68 2.28 -11.02 -8.66
C LYS A 68 2.88 -10.29 -7.48
N ILE A 69 2.16 -9.30 -6.97
CA ILE A 69 2.61 -8.51 -5.82
C ILE A 69 1.66 -8.76 -4.66
N PHE A 70 2.22 -8.96 -3.47
CA PHE A 70 1.46 -9.14 -2.25
C PHE A 70 1.94 -8.13 -1.19
N THR A 71 1.01 -7.57 -0.43
CA THR A 71 1.33 -6.72 0.70
C THR A 71 0.52 -7.13 1.92
N LEU A 72 1.15 -7.11 3.09
CA LEU A 72 0.52 -7.50 4.35
C LEU A 72 1.14 -6.75 5.53
N ASN A 73 0.33 -6.01 6.28
CA ASN A 73 0.69 -5.65 7.65
C ASN A 73 0.54 -6.92 8.53
N ILE A 74 1.64 -7.36 9.13
CA ILE A 74 1.69 -8.61 9.90
C ILE A 74 1.48 -8.41 11.41
N TRP A 75 1.13 -7.19 11.82
CA TRP A 75 0.83 -6.76 13.19
C TRP A 75 1.78 -7.34 14.24
N LEU A 76 2.88 -6.61 14.47
CA LEU A 76 3.94 -7.02 15.40
C LEU A 76 4.48 -8.43 15.11
N GLU A 77 4.79 -8.75 13.87
CA GLU A 77 5.30 -10.07 13.46
C GLU A 77 4.36 -11.27 13.78
N GLY A 78 3.08 -10.99 13.98
CA GLY A 78 2.06 -11.98 14.31
C GLY A 78 2.17 -12.54 15.73
N ILE A 79 2.96 -11.94 16.62
CA ILE A 79 3.20 -12.49 17.97
C ILE A 79 1.94 -12.49 18.86
N ILE A 80 1.00 -11.57 18.59
CA ILE A 80 -0.23 -11.43 19.38
C ILE A 80 -1.28 -12.47 18.98
N VAL A 81 -1.16 -13.04 17.78
CA VAL A 81 -2.10 -14.02 17.24
C VAL A 81 -1.55 -15.43 17.47
N LYS A 82 -2.35 -16.31 18.07
CA LYS A 82 -1.98 -17.73 18.23
C LYS A 82 -1.70 -18.35 16.86
N GLY A 83 -0.48 -18.83 16.64
CA GLY A 83 -0.04 -19.37 15.35
C GLY A 83 0.19 -18.30 14.27
N GLY A 84 0.34 -17.02 14.64
CA GLY A 84 0.47 -15.91 13.70
C GLY A 84 1.65 -16.04 12.75
N TYR A 85 2.81 -16.50 13.25
CA TYR A 85 3.98 -16.74 12.38
C TYR A 85 3.69 -17.77 11.27
N GLU A 86 3.03 -18.87 11.62
CA GLU A 86 2.61 -19.91 10.67
C GLU A 86 1.52 -19.39 9.72
N GLY A 87 0.62 -18.54 10.23
CA GLY A 87 -0.37 -17.83 9.42
C GLY A 87 0.27 -16.95 8.34
N ILE A 88 1.30 -16.17 8.70
CA ILE A 88 2.06 -15.33 7.77
C ILE A 88 2.71 -16.19 6.69
N ILE A 89 3.37 -17.28 7.07
CA ILE A 89 3.99 -18.22 6.12
C ILE A 89 2.92 -18.78 5.17
N ASN A 90 1.80 -19.25 5.69
CA ASN A 90 0.73 -19.84 4.88
C ASN A 90 0.10 -18.80 3.92
N ALA A 91 -0.07 -17.55 4.35
CA ALA A 91 -0.55 -16.47 3.49
C ALA A 91 0.44 -16.18 2.33
N ILE A 92 1.74 -16.13 2.63
CA ILE A 92 2.76 -15.96 1.59
C ILE A 92 2.73 -17.11 0.59
N ILE A 93 2.66 -18.36 1.08
CA ILE A 93 2.61 -19.55 0.22
C ILE A 93 1.36 -19.55 -0.67
N SER A 94 0.19 -19.22 -0.12
CA SER A 94 -1.08 -19.29 -0.85
C SER A 94 -1.21 -18.25 -1.97
N THR A 95 -0.55 -17.09 -1.84
CA THR A 95 -0.59 -16.03 -2.86
C THR A 95 0.27 -16.36 -4.08
N ASN A 96 1.31 -17.19 -3.91
CA ASN A 96 2.37 -17.41 -4.90
C ASN A 96 2.91 -16.09 -5.49
N ALA A 97 3.10 -15.08 -4.64
CA ALA A 97 3.54 -13.76 -5.05
C ALA A 97 5.02 -13.74 -5.45
N ASP A 98 5.36 -12.92 -6.44
CA ASP A 98 6.73 -12.69 -6.87
C ASP A 98 7.45 -11.69 -5.97
N LEU A 99 6.78 -10.59 -5.65
CA LEU A 99 7.28 -9.55 -4.75
C LEU A 99 6.31 -9.40 -3.57
N ILE A 100 6.87 -9.26 -2.37
CA ILE A 100 6.09 -9.17 -1.14
C ILE A 100 6.58 -7.98 -0.33
N ALA A 101 5.66 -7.15 0.12
CA ALA A 101 5.89 -6.07 1.07
C ALA A 101 5.23 -6.39 2.41
N LEU A 102 5.99 -6.35 3.49
CA LEU A 102 5.47 -6.56 4.85
C LEU A 102 5.60 -5.27 5.68
N SER A 103 4.59 -4.96 6.47
CA SER A 103 4.61 -3.87 7.46
C SER A 103 4.61 -4.43 8.87
N GLU A 104 5.15 -3.69 9.83
CA GLU A 104 5.33 -4.11 11.23
C GLU A 104 6.31 -5.27 11.46
N VAL A 105 7.39 -5.31 10.68
CA VAL A 105 8.54 -6.18 10.94
C VAL A 105 9.43 -5.55 12.02
N LYS A 106 9.22 -5.92 13.28
CA LYS A 106 9.87 -5.27 14.44
C LYS A 106 11.28 -5.77 14.76
N ASN A 107 11.71 -6.86 14.16
CA ASN A 107 12.94 -7.59 14.47
C ASN A 107 13.10 -7.87 15.98
N TYR A 108 12.05 -8.42 16.60
CA TYR A 108 12.04 -8.69 18.04
C TYR A 108 13.24 -9.53 18.48
N ASN A 109 13.74 -9.26 19.69
CA ASN A 109 14.91 -9.92 20.26
C ASN A 109 16.18 -9.81 19.39
N ASN A 110 16.27 -8.74 18.58
CA ASN A 110 17.35 -8.51 17.61
C ASN A 110 17.50 -9.64 16.56
N ILE A 111 16.41 -10.35 16.29
CA ILE A 111 16.36 -11.40 15.27
C ILE A 111 15.90 -10.75 13.96
N ASP A 112 16.65 -10.97 12.88
CA ASP A 112 16.20 -10.61 11.53
C ASP A 112 15.02 -11.50 11.14
N PHE A 113 13.82 -10.95 11.26
CA PHE A 113 12.58 -11.67 11.01
C PHE A 113 12.47 -12.11 9.55
N THR A 114 12.87 -11.25 8.61
CA THR A 114 12.79 -11.58 7.18
C THR A 114 13.73 -12.72 6.82
N LYS A 115 14.95 -12.74 7.38
CA LYS A 115 15.89 -13.84 7.18
C LYS A 115 15.36 -15.16 7.74
N ARG A 116 14.75 -15.12 8.94
CA ARG A 116 14.09 -16.29 9.53
C ARG A 116 12.94 -16.78 8.64
N LEU A 117 12.10 -15.87 8.17
CA LEU A 117 10.97 -16.16 7.29
C LEU A 117 11.41 -16.77 5.95
N VAL A 118 12.40 -16.18 5.28
CA VAL A 118 13.00 -16.71 4.04
C VAL A 118 13.59 -18.10 4.26
N LYS A 119 14.26 -18.34 5.39
CA LYS A 119 14.75 -19.68 5.73
C LYS A 119 13.60 -20.69 5.82
N THR A 120 12.55 -20.38 6.58
CA THR A 120 11.39 -21.28 6.73
C THR A 120 10.68 -21.54 5.40
N LEU A 121 10.54 -20.51 4.56
CA LEU A 121 9.99 -20.67 3.20
C LEU A 121 10.88 -21.56 2.33
N ASN A 122 12.20 -21.39 2.40
CA ASN A 122 13.15 -22.22 1.67
C ASN A 122 13.12 -23.68 2.12
N ASP A 123 13.00 -23.95 3.43
CA ASP A 123 12.83 -25.30 3.97
C ASP A 123 11.54 -25.98 3.43
N LYS A 124 10.57 -25.19 2.96
CA LYS A 124 9.33 -25.64 2.27
C LYS A 124 9.44 -25.64 0.74
N GLY A 125 10.65 -25.46 0.18
CA GLY A 125 10.90 -25.46 -1.27
C GLY A 125 10.59 -24.13 -1.97
N ILE A 126 10.35 -23.05 -1.21
CA ILE A 126 9.96 -21.74 -1.74
C ILE A 126 11.08 -20.73 -1.47
N LYS A 127 11.83 -20.40 -2.52
CA LYS A 127 12.94 -19.44 -2.45
C LYS A 127 12.47 -18.00 -2.58
N TYR A 128 12.92 -17.15 -1.65
CA TYR A 128 12.87 -15.68 -1.72
C TYR A 128 14.24 -15.10 -1.33
N TYR A 129 14.45 -13.84 -1.66
CA TYR A 129 15.55 -12.99 -1.25
C TYR A 129 14.99 -11.88 -0.36
N SER A 130 15.70 -11.53 0.71
CA SER A 130 15.37 -10.39 1.58
C SER A 130 16.65 -9.73 2.07
N TYR A 131 16.48 -8.59 2.74
CA TYR A 131 17.52 -7.89 3.49
C TYR A 131 16.89 -7.30 4.76
N LYS A 132 17.72 -7.04 5.77
CA LYS A 132 17.25 -6.39 7.00
C LYS A 132 17.01 -4.90 6.74
N SER A 133 15.76 -4.48 6.75
CA SER A 133 15.40 -3.05 6.75
C SER A 133 15.78 -2.40 8.08
N THR A 134 16.01 -1.09 8.06
CA THR A 134 16.23 -0.27 9.28
C THR A 134 14.92 0.25 9.87
N ASN A 135 13.82 0.22 9.12
CA ASN A 135 12.47 0.49 9.60
C ASN A 135 11.65 -0.81 9.65
N ASP A 136 10.36 -0.71 9.96
CA ASP A 136 9.47 -1.87 10.09
C ASP A 136 8.69 -2.21 8.81
N ALA A 137 9.02 -1.56 7.69
CA ALA A 137 8.65 -2.02 6.35
C ALA A 137 9.74 -2.98 5.83
N SER A 138 9.33 -4.01 5.09
CA SER A 138 10.24 -5.05 4.60
C SER A 138 9.82 -5.57 3.23
N ILE A 139 10.79 -6.16 2.52
CA ILE A 139 10.61 -6.71 1.17
C ILE A 139 11.15 -8.14 1.09
N LEU A 140 10.37 -9.02 0.48
CA LEU A 140 10.82 -10.32 -0.04
C LEU A 140 10.63 -10.34 -1.56
N SER A 141 11.57 -10.93 -2.28
CA SER A 141 11.52 -11.04 -3.75
C SER A 141 11.88 -12.45 -4.22
N ARG A 142 11.17 -13.02 -5.20
CA ARG A 142 11.57 -14.26 -5.90
C ARG A 142 12.84 -14.08 -6.71
N TYR A 143 13.16 -12.85 -7.09
CA TYR A 143 14.32 -12.46 -7.89
C TYR A 143 15.43 -11.90 -6.99
N PRO A 144 16.72 -12.07 -7.35
CA PRO A 144 17.82 -11.47 -6.62
C PRO A 144 17.68 -9.95 -6.48
N ILE A 145 17.91 -9.43 -5.27
CA ILE A 145 17.92 -8.00 -4.99
C ILE A 145 19.30 -7.46 -5.32
N ILE A 146 19.39 -6.53 -6.29
CA ILE A 146 20.64 -5.96 -6.78
C ILE A 146 21.17 -4.91 -5.80
N LYS A 147 20.27 -4.04 -5.35
CA LYS A 147 20.54 -2.95 -4.42
C LYS A 147 19.31 -2.74 -3.55
N HIS A 148 19.53 -2.26 -2.33
CA HIS A 148 18.46 -1.82 -1.47
C HIS A 148 18.86 -0.54 -0.72
N SER A 149 17.87 0.17 -0.20
CA SER A 149 18.09 1.29 0.71
C SER A 149 16.86 1.51 1.57
N ASN A 150 17.08 2.17 2.71
CA ASN A 150 16.01 2.56 3.62
C ASN A 150 16.05 4.08 3.76
N PHE A 151 14.87 4.70 3.82
CA PHE A 151 14.73 6.13 4.08
C PHE A 151 13.39 6.36 4.74
N ASP A 152 13.37 7.22 5.77
CA ASP A 152 12.15 7.53 6.53
C ASP A 152 11.31 6.25 6.80
N ARG A 153 10.04 6.24 6.40
CA ARG A 153 9.09 5.13 6.59
C ARG A 153 9.00 4.15 5.43
N PHE A 154 10.01 4.15 4.55
CA PHE A 154 10.09 3.30 3.37
C PHE A 154 11.38 2.49 3.29
N THR A 155 11.27 1.35 2.64
CA THR A 155 12.43 0.60 2.14
C THR A 155 12.22 0.30 0.66
N LYS A 156 13.32 0.27 -0.10
CA LYS A 156 13.28 -0.05 -1.54
C LYS A 156 14.26 -1.13 -1.92
N ALA A 157 13.88 -1.93 -2.91
CA ALA A 157 14.70 -2.95 -3.54
C ALA A 157 14.73 -2.75 -5.05
N LEU A 158 15.93 -2.66 -5.61
CA LEU A 158 16.16 -2.70 -7.05
C LEU A 158 16.26 -4.15 -7.51
N ILE A 159 15.39 -4.54 -8.41
CA ILE A 159 15.26 -5.89 -8.94
C ILE A 159 15.31 -5.83 -10.46
N LYS A 160 15.99 -6.80 -11.09
CA LYS A 160 16.00 -6.93 -12.54
C LYS A 160 15.25 -8.18 -12.95
N ILE A 161 14.25 -8.01 -13.81
CA ILE A 161 13.49 -9.09 -14.44
C ILE A 161 13.64 -8.93 -15.95
N ASN A 162 14.30 -9.89 -16.59
CA ASN A 162 14.75 -9.79 -17.97
C ASN A 162 15.53 -8.47 -18.22
N ASN A 163 15.01 -7.60 -19.08
CA ASN A 163 15.62 -6.31 -19.44
C ASN A 163 14.99 -5.13 -18.68
N THR A 164 14.12 -5.38 -17.70
CA THR A 164 13.42 -4.34 -16.93
C THR A 164 13.99 -4.25 -15.53
N TYR A 165 14.37 -3.03 -15.13
CA TYR A 165 14.69 -2.69 -13.75
C TYR A 165 13.41 -2.21 -13.05
N ILE A 166 13.18 -2.72 -11.85
CA ILE A 166 12.02 -2.41 -11.03
C ILE A 166 12.53 -1.94 -9.66
N ASP A 167 12.19 -0.72 -9.27
CA ASP A 167 12.31 -0.28 -7.89
C ASP A 167 10.99 -0.57 -7.17
N PHE A 168 11.04 -1.57 -6.30
CA PHE A 168 9.91 -1.98 -5.47
C PHE A 168 10.05 -1.33 -4.10
N TYR A 169 9.07 -0.53 -3.72
CA TYR A 169 9.00 0.21 -2.47
C TYR A 169 7.95 -0.40 -1.55
N SER A 170 8.35 -0.62 -0.30
CA SER A 170 7.47 -1.03 0.79
C SER A 170 7.42 0.09 1.82
N GLY A 171 6.21 0.54 2.17
CA GLY A 171 5.95 1.59 3.14
C GLY A 171 5.18 1.10 4.36
N HIS A 172 5.48 1.66 5.52
CA HIS A 172 4.63 1.57 6.71
C HIS A 172 4.56 2.93 7.39
N LEU A 173 3.52 3.68 7.03
CA LEU A 173 3.37 5.06 7.44
C LEU A 173 2.77 5.18 8.84
N ASP A 174 2.87 6.37 9.44
CA ASP A 174 2.50 6.58 10.83
C ASP A 174 1.02 6.29 11.08
N TYR A 175 0.72 5.52 12.13
CA TYR A 175 -0.64 5.12 12.50
C TYR A 175 -1.35 6.14 13.41
N LYS A 176 -0.62 7.11 13.97
CA LYS A 176 -1.17 8.17 14.83
C LYS A 176 -1.71 9.32 14.00
N ASN A 177 -2.45 10.21 14.65
CA ASN A 177 -3.20 11.28 13.99
C ASN A 177 -4.05 10.69 12.85
N ALA A 178 -4.72 9.59 13.14
CA ALA A 178 -5.61 8.87 12.24
C ALA A 178 -6.91 9.66 12.08
N ALA A 179 -6.82 10.83 11.45
CA ALA A 179 -7.86 11.85 11.39
C ALA A 179 -9.18 11.37 10.76
N TYR A 180 -9.17 10.22 10.08
CA TYR A 180 -10.38 9.57 9.56
C TYR A 180 -11.30 9.04 10.67
N TYR A 181 -10.85 9.04 11.93
CA TYR A 181 -11.69 8.78 13.10
C TYR A 181 -12.49 10.01 13.53
N LEU A 182 -12.05 11.24 13.22
CA LEU A 182 -12.75 12.45 13.64
C LEU A 182 -14.18 12.51 13.09
N PRO A 183 -14.41 12.27 11.77
CA PRO A 183 -15.77 12.22 11.23
C PRO A 183 -16.59 11.07 11.77
N ARG A 184 -15.97 10.07 12.43
CA ARG A 184 -16.66 8.94 13.07
C ARG A 184 -16.93 9.19 14.55
N GLY A 185 -16.52 10.33 15.10
CA GLY A 185 -16.71 10.67 16.51
C GLY A 185 -15.61 10.15 17.45
N TYR A 186 -14.41 9.86 16.94
CA TYR A 186 -13.30 9.36 17.77
C TYR A 186 -12.01 10.16 17.54
N ASP A 187 -11.21 10.29 18.60
CA ASP A 187 -9.88 10.90 18.55
C ASP A 187 -8.88 10.01 17.80
N GLY A 188 -8.16 10.58 16.82
CA GLY A 188 -7.26 9.82 15.93
C GLY A 188 -5.94 9.37 16.57
N ASN A 189 -5.72 9.62 17.87
CA ASN A 189 -4.52 9.22 18.59
C ASN A 189 -4.80 8.24 19.75
N THR A 190 -5.97 8.38 20.37
CA THR A 190 -6.38 7.66 21.57
C THR A 190 -7.56 6.74 21.33
N TRP A 191 -8.25 6.88 20.18
CA TRP A 191 -9.47 6.16 19.81
C TRP A 191 -10.62 6.31 20.80
N LYS A 192 -10.55 7.32 21.68
CA LYS A 192 -11.63 7.66 22.60
C LYS A 192 -12.71 8.44 21.87
N GLU A 193 -13.95 8.23 22.28
CA GLU A 193 -15.09 8.98 21.77
C GLU A 193 -14.91 10.49 22.06
N LEU A 194 -15.23 11.30 21.05
CA LEU A 194 -15.20 12.75 21.14
C LEU A 194 -16.41 13.25 21.93
N ALA A 195 -16.18 14.13 22.90
CA ALA A 195 -17.24 14.63 23.78
C ALA A 195 -18.37 15.37 23.03
N ASN A 196 -18.07 15.93 21.86
CA ASN A 196 -19.01 16.71 21.05
C ASN A 196 -19.56 15.93 19.85
N GLY A 197 -19.32 14.62 19.77
CA GLY A 197 -19.68 13.79 18.63
C GLY A 197 -18.73 13.93 17.43
N PRO A 198 -19.14 13.46 16.24
CA PRO A 198 -18.37 13.58 15.00
C PRO A 198 -17.88 14.99 14.68
N ASP A 199 -16.59 15.10 14.34
CA ASP A 199 -16.00 16.31 13.78
C ASP A 199 -15.78 16.13 12.28
N THR A 200 -16.52 16.92 11.50
CA THR A 200 -16.49 16.90 10.03
C THR A 200 -15.88 18.17 9.43
N ASP A 201 -15.26 19.05 10.25
CA ASP A 201 -14.57 20.22 9.73
C ASP A 201 -13.32 19.80 8.95
N ILE A 202 -13.29 20.12 7.66
CA ILE A 202 -12.21 19.71 6.75
C ILE A 202 -10.85 20.30 7.18
N ASN A 203 -10.82 21.50 7.75
CA ASN A 203 -9.57 22.10 8.20
C ASN A 203 -9.02 21.37 9.43
N ASP A 204 -9.89 20.96 10.35
CA ASP A 204 -9.50 20.20 11.53
C ASP A 204 -8.97 18.82 11.14
N ILE A 205 -9.70 18.11 10.27
CA ILE A 205 -9.29 16.81 9.73
C ILE A 205 -7.94 16.89 9.01
N LEU A 206 -7.77 17.84 8.09
CA LEU A 206 -6.53 17.96 7.33
C LEU A 206 -5.36 18.43 8.20
N ARG A 207 -5.61 19.28 9.21
CA ARG A 207 -4.59 19.68 10.18
C ARG A 207 -4.08 18.48 10.95
N GLU A 208 -4.96 17.66 11.52
CA GLU A 208 -4.56 16.44 12.23
C GLU A 208 -3.87 15.46 11.28
N ASN A 209 -4.43 15.21 10.10
CA ASN A 209 -3.83 14.30 9.13
C ASN A 209 -2.39 14.72 8.78
N ASN A 210 -2.13 16.00 8.57
CA ASN A 210 -0.80 16.49 8.21
C ASN A 210 0.20 16.40 9.37
N GLN A 211 -0.25 16.37 10.63
CA GLN A 211 0.62 16.16 11.79
C GLN A 211 1.21 14.75 11.84
N SER A 212 0.56 13.76 11.21
CA SER A 212 1.06 12.37 11.11
C SER A 212 2.42 12.22 10.41
N GLN A 213 2.87 13.24 9.67
CA GLN A 213 4.03 13.19 8.77
C GLN A 213 3.89 12.22 7.58
N ARG A 214 2.78 11.47 7.43
CA ARG A 214 2.53 10.63 6.24
C ARG A 214 2.68 11.41 4.93
N PRO A 215 2.17 12.65 4.79
CA PRO A 215 2.37 13.43 3.58
C PRO A 215 3.83 13.80 3.31
N ASN A 216 4.63 14.00 4.36
CA ASN A 216 6.06 14.28 4.21
C ASN A 216 6.82 13.03 3.74
N SER A 217 6.54 11.86 4.35
CA SER A 217 7.06 10.57 3.90
C SER A 217 6.79 10.35 2.41
N ILE A 218 5.55 10.59 1.96
CA ILE A 218 5.16 10.42 0.56
C ILE A 218 5.89 11.38 -0.38
N LYS A 219 6.13 12.64 0.03
CA LYS A 219 6.96 13.57 -0.74
C LYS A 219 8.40 13.06 -0.88
N LEU A 220 8.99 12.48 0.17
CA LEU A 220 10.32 11.89 0.12
C LEU A 220 10.36 10.68 -0.84
N PHE A 221 9.34 9.83 -0.81
CA PHE A 221 9.19 8.74 -1.79
C PHE A 221 9.10 9.28 -3.22
N ILE A 222 8.23 10.25 -3.49
CA ILE A 222 8.05 10.83 -4.84
C ILE A 222 9.38 11.39 -5.37
N ASN A 223 10.12 12.09 -4.52
CA ASN A 223 11.43 12.65 -4.89
C ASN A 223 12.46 11.58 -5.22
N ASP A 224 12.55 10.52 -4.40
CA ASP A 224 13.46 9.40 -4.66
C ASP A 224 13.06 8.65 -5.94
N ALA A 225 11.78 8.32 -6.09
CA ALA A 225 11.26 7.60 -7.26
C ALA A 225 11.42 8.39 -8.56
N GLN A 226 11.35 9.72 -8.54
CA GLN A 226 11.61 10.55 -9.71
C GLN A 226 13.04 10.35 -10.25
N ASN A 227 14.03 10.15 -9.36
CA ASN A 227 15.40 9.86 -9.78
C ASN A 227 15.48 8.48 -10.46
N GLU A 228 14.76 7.48 -9.95
CA GLU A 228 14.74 6.14 -10.53
C GLU A 228 13.97 6.08 -11.85
N ILE A 229 12.90 6.88 -12.01
CA ILE A 229 12.23 7.07 -13.31
C ILE A 229 13.21 7.64 -14.34
N ASN A 230 14.07 8.59 -13.95
CA ASN A 230 15.10 9.14 -14.86
C ASN A 230 16.15 8.08 -15.26
N ASN A 231 16.33 7.02 -14.45
CA ASN A 231 17.14 5.85 -14.79
C ASN A 231 16.37 4.79 -15.62
N ASN A 232 15.15 5.10 -16.07
CA ASN A 232 14.27 4.22 -16.84
C ASN A 232 13.86 2.95 -16.07
N HIS A 233 13.70 3.06 -14.75
CA HIS A 233 13.18 1.99 -13.90
C HIS A 233 11.65 2.06 -13.81
N LEU A 234 11.02 0.89 -13.66
CA LEU A 234 9.61 0.79 -13.29
C LEU A 234 9.45 0.98 -11.78
N ILE A 235 8.55 1.86 -11.36
CA ILE A 235 8.30 2.13 -9.94
C ILE A 235 7.05 1.40 -9.48
N ILE A 236 7.16 0.70 -8.36
CA ILE A 236 6.03 0.05 -7.70
C ILE A 236 6.07 0.41 -6.23
N LEU A 237 5.02 1.09 -5.75
CA LEU A 237 4.85 1.44 -4.35
C LEU A 237 3.69 0.64 -3.75
N VAL A 238 3.93 -0.01 -2.63
CA VAL A 238 2.92 -0.72 -1.84
C VAL A 238 3.19 -0.55 -0.35
N GLY A 239 2.21 -0.91 0.48
CA GLY A 239 2.37 -0.95 1.92
C GLY A 239 1.12 -0.50 2.66
N ASP A 240 1.30 -0.26 3.95
CA ASP A 240 0.26 0.28 4.83
C ASP A 240 0.48 1.78 5.02
N PHE A 241 -0.41 2.58 4.40
CA PHE A 241 -0.29 4.03 4.41
C PHE A 241 -0.97 4.66 5.62
N ASN A 242 -1.77 3.93 6.40
CA ASN A 242 -2.53 4.49 7.53
C ASN A 242 -3.31 5.79 7.21
N GLU A 243 -3.70 5.97 5.95
CA GLU A 243 -4.53 7.06 5.46
C GLU A 243 -5.51 6.49 4.42
N PRO A 244 -6.79 6.88 4.45
CA PRO A 244 -7.73 6.45 3.42
C PRO A 244 -7.36 7.04 2.05
N SER A 245 -7.91 6.44 0.98
CA SER A 245 -7.85 7.05 -0.34
C SER A 245 -8.78 8.26 -0.41
N TRP A 246 -8.31 9.35 -1.02
CA TRP A 246 -9.14 10.52 -1.34
C TRP A 246 -10.36 10.16 -2.20
N MET A 247 -10.29 9.05 -2.95
CA MET A 247 -11.38 8.57 -3.79
C MET A 247 -12.52 7.94 -3.00
N ASP A 248 -12.28 7.51 -1.75
CA ASP A 248 -13.29 6.87 -0.90
C ASP A 248 -14.08 7.86 -0.05
N TRP A 249 -13.61 9.10 0.06
CA TRP A 249 -14.24 10.18 0.83
C TRP A 249 -14.70 11.29 -0.12
N SER A 250 -15.71 10.94 -0.93
CA SER A 250 -16.25 11.76 -2.02
C SER A 250 -17.68 12.20 -1.73
N GLU A 251 -18.23 13.10 -2.55
CA GLU A 251 -19.65 13.48 -2.46
C GLU A 251 -20.62 12.28 -2.52
N GLU A 252 -20.27 11.24 -3.29
CA GLU A 252 -21.09 10.03 -3.44
C GLU A 252 -21.08 9.16 -2.17
N THR A 253 -20.00 9.20 -1.40
CA THR A 253 -19.78 8.35 -0.23
C THR A 253 -19.85 9.09 1.10
N LYS A 254 -20.11 10.41 1.10
CA LYS A 254 -20.05 11.26 2.29
C LYS A 254 -21.01 10.86 3.41
N ASN A 255 -22.11 10.18 3.09
CA ASN A 255 -23.10 9.70 4.07
C ASN A 255 -23.03 8.19 4.31
N LEU A 256 -21.98 7.51 3.83
CA LEU A 256 -21.73 6.09 4.04
C LEU A 256 -20.61 5.89 5.06
N PHE A 257 -20.48 4.68 5.62
CA PHE A 257 -19.33 4.26 6.42
C PHE A 257 -18.95 5.22 7.57
N ASP A 258 -19.97 5.82 8.17
CA ASP A 258 -19.85 6.81 9.25
C ASP A 258 -18.99 8.03 8.88
N HIS A 259 -18.95 8.41 7.61
CA HIS A 259 -18.29 9.63 7.14
C HIS A 259 -19.00 10.92 7.61
N ASN A 260 -20.27 10.81 8.04
CA ASN A 260 -21.09 11.89 8.62
C ASN A 260 -21.15 13.19 7.80
N GLY A 261 -21.07 13.08 6.48
CA GLY A 261 -21.12 14.20 5.53
C GLY A 261 -19.75 14.69 5.08
N ALA A 262 -18.65 14.15 5.60
CA ALA A 262 -17.30 14.60 5.26
C ALA A 262 -16.86 14.14 3.86
N VAL A 263 -16.30 15.07 3.10
CA VAL A 263 -15.65 14.87 1.80
C VAL A 263 -14.21 15.32 1.94
N VAL A 264 -13.28 14.36 2.03
CA VAL A 264 -11.92 14.62 2.50
C VAL A 264 -10.90 14.33 1.40
N PRO A 265 -10.15 15.34 0.92
CA PRO A 265 -9.09 15.15 -0.06
C PRO A 265 -7.81 14.67 0.63
N TRP A 266 -7.82 13.44 1.16
CA TRP A 266 -6.70 12.83 1.91
C TRP A 266 -5.33 13.10 1.24
N THR A 267 -4.45 13.76 1.99
CA THR A 267 -3.27 14.44 1.44
C THR A 267 -2.30 13.48 0.74
N SER A 268 -2.02 12.32 1.35
CA SER A 268 -0.99 11.39 0.88
C SER A 268 -1.39 10.76 -0.45
N SER A 269 -2.61 10.25 -0.55
CA SER A 269 -3.13 9.67 -1.80
C SER A 269 -3.33 10.71 -2.91
N LYS A 270 -3.69 11.96 -2.57
CA LYS A 270 -3.71 13.08 -3.53
C LYS A 270 -2.32 13.43 -4.06
N LEU A 271 -1.29 13.47 -3.20
CA LEU A 271 0.09 13.74 -3.62
C LEU A 271 0.58 12.70 -4.63
N LEU A 272 0.28 11.42 -4.40
CA LEU A 272 0.60 10.34 -5.34
C LEU A 272 -0.12 10.54 -6.69
N THR A 273 -1.43 10.75 -6.65
CA THR A 273 -2.25 10.95 -7.86
C THR A 273 -1.76 12.16 -8.68
N ASN A 274 -1.48 13.28 -8.00
CA ASN A 274 -0.99 14.50 -8.64
C ASN A 274 0.43 14.31 -9.22
N SER A 275 1.21 13.37 -8.69
CA SER A 275 2.53 13.00 -9.21
C SER A 275 2.46 11.93 -10.31
N GLY A 276 1.26 11.61 -10.81
CA GLY A 276 1.06 10.67 -11.91
C GLY A 276 1.05 9.19 -11.51
N TYR A 277 1.03 8.88 -10.21
CA TYR A 277 0.87 7.51 -9.74
C TYR A 277 -0.57 7.03 -9.89
N LEU A 278 -0.67 5.73 -10.10
CA LEU A 278 -1.88 5.01 -10.48
C LEU A 278 -2.28 4.07 -9.34
N ASP A 279 -3.48 4.25 -8.77
CA ASP A 279 -4.06 3.32 -7.81
C ASP A 279 -4.53 2.05 -8.53
N THR A 280 -3.77 0.96 -8.39
CA THR A 280 -4.01 -0.30 -9.09
C THR A 280 -5.27 -1.02 -8.65
N TYR A 281 -5.85 -0.67 -7.49
CA TYR A 281 -7.17 -1.18 -7.11
C TYR A 281 -8.28 -0.60 -7.98
N ARG A 282 -8.08 0.61 -8.53
CA ARG A 282 -9.07 1.34 -9.33
C ARG A 282 -8.91 1.15 -10.83
N ILE A 283 -7.73 0.74 -11.28
CA ILE A 283 -7.40 0.63 -12.70
C ILE A 283 -7.67 -0.79 -13.17
N LYS A 284 -8.59 -0.90 -14.12
CA LYS A 284 -8.99 -2.14 -14.77
C LYS A 284 -8.36 -2.24 -16.15
#